data_AF-A0A1X7IJH0-F1
#
_entry.id   AF-A0A1X7IJH0-F1
#
_cell.length_a   1.000
_cell.length_b   1.000
_cell.length_c   1.000
_cell.angle_alpha   90.00
_cell.angle_beta   90.00
_cell.angle_gamma   90.00
#
_symmetry.space_group_name_H-M   'P 1'
#
loop_
_entity.id
_entity.type
_entity.pdbx_description
1 polymer ?
#
loop_
_entity_poly.entity_id
_entity_poly.type
_entity_poly.pdbx_seq_one_letter_code
_entity_poly.pdbx_strand_id
1 'polypeptide(L)'
;MENIADVINAQIETIFKDKGYRPCTTPDGKILVVDQDFTTHYKLDISFNNSDFSCIVLRRKNGSLGDLKNFNVPWTSGKEIREFLQYLISME
;
A
#
# COMPACT_ATOMS: atom_id res chain seq x y z
N MET A 1 -10.12 -4.54 -20.24
CA MET A 1 -10.46 -3.49 -19.26
C MET A 1 -9.65 -3.83 -18.03
N GLU A 2 -8.72 -2.98 -17.63
CA GLU A 2 -7.94 -3.22 -16.41
C GLU A 2 -8.86 -3.09 -15.20
N ASN A 3 -8.73 -4.00 -14.23
CA ASN A 3 -9.42 -3.88 -12.95
C ASN A 3 -8.78 -2.72 -12.17
N ILE A 4 -9.59 -1.81 -11.63
CA ILE A 4 -9.08 -0.67 -10.84
C ILE A 4 -8.19 -1.13 -9.67
N ALA A 5 -8.47 -2.30 -9.09
CA ALA A 5 -7.61 -2.90 -8.07
C ALA A 5 -6.19 -3.22 -8.60
N ASP A 6 -6.08 -3.72 -9.83
CA ASP A 6 -4.79 -4.00 -10.48
C ASP A 6 -4.01 -2.70 -10.73
N VAL A 7 -4.71 -1.64 -11.15
CA VAL A 7 -4.13 -0.30 -11.33
C VAL A 7 -3.57 0.23 -10.01
N ILE A 8 -4.34 0.14 -8.92
CA ILE A 8 -3.86 0.57 -7.59
C ILE A 8 -2.65 -0.26 -7.14
N ASN A 9 -2.68 -1.57 -7.30
CA ASN A 9 -1.54 -2.43 -6.96
C ASN A 9 -0.28 -2.06 -7.78
N ALA A 10 -0.41 -1.84 -9.08
CA ALA A 10 0.72 -1.43 -9.93
C ALA A 10 1.29 -0.06 -9.54
N GLN A 11 0.43 0.88 -9.11
CA GLN A 11 0.87 2.17 -8.60
C GLN A 11 1.61 2.03 -7.27
N ILE A 12 1.09 1.25 -6.32
CA ILE A 12 1.79 0.93 -5.07
C ILE A 12 3.16 0.32 -5.37
N GLU A 13 3.20 -0.62 -6.32
CA GLU A 13 4.45 -1.28 -6.71
C GLU A 13 5.48 -0.29 -7.25
N THR A 14 5.05 0.61 -8.14
CA THR A 14 5.89 1.66 -8.73
C THR A 14 6.42 2.61 -7.66
N ILE A 15 5.55 3.13 -6.78
CA ILE A 15 5.90 4.09 -5.72
C ILE A 15 7.02 3.54 -4.83
N PHE A 16 6.91 2.28 -4.39
CA PHE A 16 7.90 1.71 -3.48
C PHE A 16 9.18 1.26 -4.20
N LYS A 17 9.08 0.81 -5.46
CA LYS A 17 10.27 0.55 -6.30
C LYS A 17 11.09 1.81 -6.52
N ASP A 18 10.45 2.95 -6.80
CA ASP A 18 11.12 4.23 -6.98
C ASP A 18 11.82 4.71 -5.68
N LYS A 19 11.35 4.24 -4.52
CA LYS A 19 11.98 4.47 -3.21
C LYS A 19 13.10 3.46 -2.87
N GLY A 20 13.43 2.55 -3.77
CA GLY A 20 14.45 1.52 -3.55
C GLY A 20 13.97 0.33 -2.71
N TYR A 21 12.66 0.22 -2.47
CA TYR A 21 12.07 -0.93 -1.80
C TYR A 21 11.53 -1.96 -2.79
N ARG A 22 11.29 -3.17 -2.30
CA ARG A 22 10.65 -4.25 -3.04
C ARG A 22 9.31 -4.59 -2.40
N PRO A 23 8.20 -4.31 -3.09
CA PRO A 23 6.87 -4.80 -2.70
C PRO A 23 6.75 -6.30 -2.97
N CYS A 24 6.23 -7.04 -1.99
CA CYS A 24 5.98 -8.47 -2.05
C CYS A 24 4.55 -8.74 -1.58
N THR A 25 3.73 -9.35 -2.43
CA THR A 25 2.36 -9.72 -2.07
C THR A 25 2.32 -11.05 -1.34
N THR A 26 1.66 -11.10 -0.19
CA THR A 26 1.45 -12.32 0.59
C THR A 26 0.28 -13.15 0.01
N PRO A 27 0.14 -14.44 0.38
CA PRO A 27 -0.99 -15.26 -0.08
C PRO A 27 -2.37 -14.71 0.26
N ASP A 28 -2.48 -13.94 1.35
CA ASP A 28 -3.71 -13.25 1.77
C ASP A 28 -3.86 -11.84 1.18
N GLY A 29 -3.04 -11.47 0.19
CA GLY A 29 -3.19 -10.24 -0.60
C GLY A 29 -2.58 -8.97 0.03
N LYS A 30 -1.93 -9.08 1.19
CA LYS A 30 -1.25 -7.95 1.84
C LYS A 30 0.08 -7.67 1.14
N ILE A 31 0.55 -6.43 1.22
CA ILE A 31 1.80 -6.03 0.57
C ILE A 31 2.85 -5.77 1.65
N LEU A 32 3.94 -6.52 1.62
CA LEU A 32 5.13 -6.26 2.42
C LEU A 32 6.09 -5.41 1.59
N VAL A 33 6.55 -4.29 2.15
CA VAL A 33 7.56 -3.43 1.54
C VAL A 33 8.88 -3.71 2.24
N VAL A 34 9.78 -4.39 1.53
CA VAL A 34 11.07 -4.84 2.06
C VAL A 34 12.25 -4.11 1.42
N ASP A 35 13.36 -3.99 2.11
CA ASP A 35 14.63 -3.53 1.53
C ASP A 35 15.45 -4.68 0.90
N GLN A 36 16.70 -4.39 0.53
CA GLN A 36 17.62 -5.36 -0.07
C GLN A 36 18.00 -6.50 0.89
N ASP A 37 17.93 -6.27 2.20
CA ASP A 37 18.23 -7.25 3.25
C ASP A 37 16.98 -8.03 3.68
N PHE A 38 15.88 -7.91 2.92
CA PHE A 38 14.57 -8.50 3.24
C PHE A 38 13.99 -8.02 4.58
N THR A 39 14.40 -6.85 5.07
CA THR A 39 13.78 -6.22 6.24
C THR A 39 12.50 -5.53 5.82
N THR A 40 11.37 -5.94 6.42
CA THR A 40 10.08 -5.27 6.23
C THR A 40 10.08 -3.91 6.92
N HIS A 41 9.95 -2.83 6.13
CA HIS A 41 9.79 -1.45 6.61
C HIS A 41 8.33 -1.04 6.70
N TYR A 42 7.52 -1.47 5.74
CA TYR A 42 6.09 -1.20 5.71
C TYR A 42 5.29 -2.45 5.39
N LYS A 43 4.04 -2.46 5.84
CA LYS A 43 3.03 -3.45 5.44
C LYS A 43 1.73 -2.73 5.12
N LEU A 44 1.19 -3.00 3.94
CA LEU A 44 -0.12 -2.50 3.53
C LEU A 44 -1.11 -3.66 3.63
N ASP A 45 -2.00 -3.58 4.61
CA ASP A 45 -3.14 -4.48 4.72
C ASP A 45 -4.26 -3.94 3.85
N ILE A 46 -4.08 -4.08 2.54
CA ILE A 46 -5.03 -3.63 1.53
C ILE A 46 -6.09 -4.70 1.28
N SER A 47 -7.35 -4.27 1.14
CA SER A 47 -8.49 -5.13 0.83
C SER A 47 -9.37 -4.43 -0.20
N PHE A 48 -9.71 -5.14 -1.27
CA PHE A 48 -10.51 -4.64 -2.38
C PHE A 48 -11.91 -5.24 -2.34
N ASN A 49 -12.91 -4.38 -2.51
CA ASN A 49 -14.31 -4.77 -2.65
C ASN A 49 -14.88 -4.20 -3.96
N ASN A 50 -16.14 -4.51 -4.24
CA ASN A 50 -16.83 -4.03 -5.45
C ASN A 50 -17.09 -2.51 -5.45
N SER A 51 -17.13 -1.86 -4.28
CA SER A 51 -17.47 -0.44 -4.11
C SER A 51 -16.31 0.44 -3.67
N ASP A 52 -15.29 -0.14 -3.04
CA ASP A 52 -14.23 0.55 -2.34
C ASP A 52 -12.98 -0.32 -2.20
N PHE A 53 -11.94 0.28 -1.65
CA PHE A 53 -10.86 -0.44 -1.00
C PHE A 53 -10.57 0.17 0.38
N SER A 54 -10.01 -0.66 1.25
CA SER A 54 -9.45 -0.20 2.52
C SER A 54 -7.99 -0.58 2.59
N CYS A 55 -7.21 0.22 3.32
CA CYS A 55 -5.80 -0.05 3.54
C CYS A 55 -5.37 0.43 4.92
N ILE A 56 -4.81 -0.48 5.73
CA ILE A 56 -4.06 -0.15 6.94
C ILE A 56 -2.58 -0.16 6.58
N VAL A 57 -1.94 1.00 6.68
CA VAL A 57 -0.50 1.15 6.50
C VAL A 57 0.17 0.99 7.85
N LEU A 58 1.03 -0.02 7.96
CA LEU A 58 1.85 -0.33 9.12
C LEU A 58 3.29 0.07 8.83
N ARG A 59 4.00 0.63 9.82
CA ARG A 59 5.43 0.95 9.74
C ARG A 59 6.20 0.17 10.80
N ARG A 60 7.41 -0.26 10.45
CA ARG A 60 8.36 -0.84 11.40
C ARG A 60 8.79 0.22 12.42
N LYS A 61 8.58 -0.04 13.70
CA LYS A 61 9.06 0.75 14.84
C LYS A 61 9.58 -0.20 15.90
N ASN A 62 10.81 -0.01 16.37
CA ASN A 62 11.42 -0.80 17.45
C ASN A 62 11.31 -2.33 17.25
N GLY A 63 11.43 -2.81 16.01
CA GLY A 63 11.39 -4.24 15.67
C GLY A 63 9.99 -4.83 15.50
N SER A 64 8.91 -4.07 15.72
CA SER A 64 7.53 -4.50 15.43
C SER A 64 6.87 -3.63 14.38
N LEU A 65 5.78 -4.12 13.78
CA LEU A 65 4.92 -3.33 12.90
C LEU A 65 3.82 -2.69 13.75
N GLY A 66 3.62 -1.39 13.60
CA GLY A 66 2.54 -0.65 14.25
C GLY A 66 1.79 0.22 13.26
N ASP A 67 0.52 0.48 13.57
CA ASP A 67 -0.38 1.27 12.73
C ASP A 67 0.19 2.68 12.52
N LEU A 68 0.22 3.09 11.26
CA LEU A 68 0.64 4.43 10.84
C LEU A 68 -0.55 5.24 10.32
N LYS A 69 -1.37 4.66 9.44
CA LYS A 69 -2.51 5.34 8.82
C LYS A 69 -3.53 4.35 8.25
N ASN A 70 -4.81 4.71 8.32
CA ASN A 70 -5.92 3.93 7.77
C ASN A 70 -6.63 4.70 6.66
N PHE A 71 -7.05 3.98 5.63
CA PHE A 71 -7.79 4.49 4.48
C PHE A 71 -9.02 3.60 4.22
N ASN A 72 -10.14 4.22 3.88
CA ASN A 72 -11.32 3.59 3.32
C ASN A 72 -11.79 4.49 2.18
N VAL A 73 -11.62 4.02 0.95
CA VAL A 73 -11.65 4.85 -0.26
C VAL A 73 -12.67 4.26 -1.24
N PRO A 74 -13.79 4.95 -1.48
CA PRO A 74 -14.75 4.56 -2.50
C PRO A 74 -14.15 4.66 -3.91
N TRP A 75 -14.48 3.73 -4.80
CA TRP A 75 -14.04 3.79 -6.20
C TRP A 75 -14.54 5.03 -6.95
N THR A 76 -15.63 5.61 -6.48
CA THR A 76 -16.23 6.83 -7.01
C THR A 76 -15.48 8.11 -6.60
N SER A 77 -14.57 8.03 -5.62
CA SER A 77 -13.85 9.19 -5.07
C SER A 77 -12.43 9.28 -5.63
N GLY A 78 -12.29 9.87 -6.82
CA GLY A 78 -10.96 10.11 -7.43
C GLY A 78 -10.04 10.99 -6.57
N LYS A 79 -10.62 11.86 -5.72
CA LYS A 79 -9.88 12.67 -4.75
C LYS A 79 -9.22 11.81 -3.68
N GLU A 80 -9.96 10.91 -3.04
CA GLU A 80 -9.44 10.06 -1.97
C GLU A 80 -8.44 9.02 -2.50
N ILE A 81 -8.65 8.51 -3.72
CA ILE A 81 -7.66 7.67 -4.41
C ILE A 81 -6.33 8.43 -4.55
N ARG A 82 -6.38 9.69 -5.01
CA ARG A 82 -5.20 10.52 -5.15
C ARG A 82 -4.53 10.81 -3.80
N GLU A 83 -5.31 11.11 -2.77
CA GLU A 83 -4.80 11.35 -1.41
C GLU A 83 -4.09 10.12 -0.85
N PHE A 84 -4.64 8.92 -1.05
CA PHE A 84 -4.00 7.66 -0.68
C PHE A 84 -2.64 7.49 -1.38
N LEU A 85 -2.58 7.66 -2.71
CA LEU A 85 -1.32 7.50 -3.46
C LEU A 85 -0.29 8.57 -3.08
N GLN A 86 -0.72 9.83 -2.91
CA GLN A 86 0.15 10.91 -2.46
C GLN A 86 0.70 10.67 -1.07
N TYR A 87 -0.11 10.09 -0.18
CA TYR A 87 0.36 9.68 1.14
C TYR A 87 1.49 8.66 1.02
N LEU A 88 1.32 7.59 0.23
CA LEU A 88 2.38 6.60 0.01
C LEU A 88 3.65 7.22 -0.60
N ILE A 89 3.50 8.16 -1.54
CA ILE A 89 4.62 8.91 -2.13
C ILE A 89 5.35 9.74 -1.06
N SER A 90 4.64 10.30 -0.09
CA SER A 90 5.22 11.13 0.97
C SER A 90 5.92 10.36 2.09
N MET A 91 5.74 9.04 2.16
CA MET A 91 6.38 8.20 3.19
C MET A 91 7.90 8.16 3.01
N GLU A 92 8.63 8.25 4.13
CA GLU A 92 10.10 8.19 4.15
C GLU A 92 10.67 6.79 3.92
#